data_AF-A0A3S0Z884-F1
#
_entry.id   AF-A0A3S0Z884-F1
#
_cell.length_a   1.000
_cell.length_b   1.000
_cell.length_c   1.000
_cell.angle_alpha   90.00
_cell.angle_beta   90.00
_cell.angle_gamma   90.00
#
_symmetry.space_group_name_H-M   'P 1'
#
loop_
_entity.id
_entity.type
_entity.pdbx_description
1 polymer ?
#
loop_
_entity_poly.entity_id
_entity_poly.type
_entity_poly.pdbx_seq_one_letter_code
_entity_poly.pdbx_strand_id
1 'polypeptide(L)'
;MASVSQSQGDKYLSWAARERHQLQAAKGTPAVLTTNGLFSHLSPLSIFGPDYWVTMFNMDCSATFNGFFEVKGYYEGQLETDVTSVPCLGFAAGVPPSRSSRGGHLVRCGYQNVIEWGKPDCLISDIPSEYRLK
;
A
#
# COMPACT_ATOMS: atom_id res chain seq x y z
N MET A 1 -0.19 -6.50 6.92
CA MET A 1 0.97 -7.27 6.42
C MET A 1 0.58 -7.92 5.08
N ALA A 2 0.88 -7.37 3.87
CA ALA A 2 0.40 -7.85 2.53
C ALA A 2 1.51 -8.28 1.50
N SER A 3 1.75 -9.53 1.05
CA SER A 3 3.07 -10.14 0.60
C SER A 3 3.85 -9.69 -0.61
N VAL A 4 5.18 -9.73 -0.48
CA VAL A 4 6.16 -9.44 -1.54
C VAL A 4 7.14 -10.61 -1.74
N SER A 5 7.34 -11.02 -3.01
CA SER A 5 8.49 -11.81 -3.48
C SER A 5 9.24 -11.06 -4.60
N GLN A 6 10.55 -11.27 -4.68
CA GLN A 6 11.40 -10.81 -5.80
C GLN A 6 12.45 -11.89 -6.11
N SER A 7 12.42 -12.41 -7.34
CA SER A 7 13.35 -13.45 -7.83
C SER A 7 14.64 -12.87 -8.42
N GLN A 8 15.67 -13.70 -8.57
CA GLN A 8 16.90 -13.32 -9.26
C GLN A 8 16.61 -13.10 -10.76
N GLY A 9 16.49 -11.84 -11.16
CA GLY A 9 16.11 -11.42 -12.52
C GLY A 9 14.82 -10.60 -12.58
N ASP A 10 14.03 -10.56 -11.50
CA ASP A 10 12.83 -9.74 -11.43
C ASP A 10 13.15 -8.26 -11.17
N LYS A 11 12.60 -7.40 -12.02
CA LYS A 11 12.71 -5.95 -11.89
C LYS A 11 11.71 -5.37 -10.89
N TYR A 12 10.65 -6.11 -10.55
CA TYR A 12 9.50 -5.61 -9.78
C TYR A 12 8.92 -6.65 -8.81
N LEU A 13 8.19 -6.18 -7.80
CA LEU A 13 7.53 -7.01 -6.79
C LEU A 13 6.44 -7.88 -7.42
N SER A 14 6.51 -9.21 -7.23
CA SER A 14 5.46 -10.13 -7.61
C SER A 14 4.62 -10.52 -6.38
N TRP A 15 3.30 -10.37 -6.49
CA TRP A 15 2.35 -10.54 -5.38
C TRP A 15 1.65 -11.90 -5.40
N ALA A 16 1.82 -12.67 -6.49
CA ALA A 16 0.90 -13.73 -6.89
C ALA A 16 1.52 -15.13 -7.01
N ALA A 17 2.81 -15.33 -6.74
CA ALA A 17 3.43 -16.64 -6.96
C ALA A 17 4.45 -17.03 -5.88
N ARG A 18 4.34 -18.27 -5.39
CA ARG A 18 5.38 -18.92 -4.60
C ARG A 18 6.59 -19.18 -5.51
N GLU A 19 7.74 -18.60 -5.17
CA GLU A 19 8.96 -18.83 -5.94
C GLU A 19 9.59 -20.21 -5.63
N ARG A 20 10.45 -20.71 -6.53
CA ARG A 20 11.04 -22.06 -6.49
C ARG A 20 11.80 -22.42 -5.20
N HIS A 21 12.07 -21.45 -4.34
CA HIS A 21 12.79 -21.63 -3.07
C HIS A 21 12.04 -21.10 -1.83
N GLN A 22 10.76 -20.73 -1.97
CA GLN A 22 9.94 -20.35 -0.83
C GLN A 22 9.27 -21.59 -0.21
N LEU A 23 9.54 -21.84 1.07
CA LEU A 23 8.91 -22.91 1.85
C LEU A 23 7.40 -22.72 1.98
N GLN A 24 6.92 -21.48 2.01
CA GLN A 24 5.51 -21.11 2.01
C GLN A 24 5.28 -19.90 1.11
N ALA A 25 4.10 -19.84 0.50
CA ALA A 25 3.68 -18.64 -0.21
C ALA A 25 3.64 -17.46 0.77
N ALA A 26 4.24 -16.34 0.38
CA ALA A 26 4.13 -15.13 1.17
C ALA A 26 2.64 -14.72 1.24
N LYS A 27 2.20 -14.26 2.43
CA LYS A 27 0.86 -13.71 2.69
C LYS A 27 0.89 -12.20 2.92
N GLY A 28 2.05 -11.71 3.37
CA GLY A 28 2.27 -10.36 3.89
C GLY A 28 3.60 -9.67 3.57
N THR A 29 3.59 -8.36 3.28
CA THR A 29 4.70 -7.41 3.14
C THR A 29 4.67 -6.75 4.48
N PRO A 30 5.81 -6.72 5.16
CA PRO A 30 5.91 -6.05 6.43
C PRO A 30 5.53 -4.59 6.29
N ALA A 31 4.84 -4.08 7.30
CA ALA A 31 4.62 -2.67 7.49
C ALA A 31 5.27 -2.29 8.82
N VAL A 32 5.70 -1.05 8.95
CA VAL A 32 6.30 -0.52 10.16
C VAL A 32 5.25 0.31 10.88
N LEU A 33 5.06 0.05 12.17
CA LEU A 33 4.18 0.84 13.01
C LEU A 33 4.72 2.27 13.08
N THR A 34 3.86 3.24 12.83
CA THR A 34 4.19 4.65 13.02
C THR A 34 4.15 5.02 14.50
N THR A 35 4.82 6.09 14.90
CA THR A 35 4.86 6.53 16.30
C THR A 35 4.89 8.04 16.38
N ASN A 36 4.29 8.56 17.43
CA ASN A 36 4.21 9.97 17.81
C ASN A 36 5.17 10.29 18.97
N GLY A 37 6.11 9.38 19.29
CA GLY A 37 7.15 9.60 20.30
C GLY A 37 8.18 10.66 19.91
N LEU A 38 9.20 10.83 20.76
CA LEU A 38 10.36 11.74 20.57
C LEU A 38 11.17 11.47 19.29
N PHE A 39 10.78 10.51 18.47
CA PHE A 39 11.42 10.13 17.22
C PHE A 39 10.47 10.14 16.02
N SER A 40 9.22 10.61 16.19
CA SER A 40 8.21 10.76 15.13
C SER A 40 8.70 11.64 13.96
N HIS A 41 9.58 12.58 14.26
CA HIS A 41 10.21 13.48 13.29
C HIS A 41 11.37 12.84 12.51
N LEU A 42 11.79 11.61 12.85
CA LEU A 42 12.81 10.89 12.08
C LEU A 42 12.29 10.30 10.78
N SER A 43 10.97 10.27 10.59
CA SER A 43 10.37 9.85 9.33
C SER A 43 9.14 10.70 9.02
N PRO A 44 9.13 11.47 7.91
CA PRO A 44 7.95 12.19 7.44
C PRO A 44 6.68 11.34 7.25
N LEU A 45 6.79 10.01 7.23
CA LEU A 45 5.65 9.10 7.14
C LEU A 45 5.03 8.77 8.52
N SER A 46 5.67 9.14 9.63
CA SER A 46 5.18 8.90 11.00
C SER A 46 4.16 9.92 11.50
N ILE A 47 3.76 10.87 10.64
CA ILE A 47 2.84 11.97 11.00
C ILE A 47 1.41 11.51 11.32
N PHE A 48 1.04 10.27 10.99
CA PHE A 48 -0.31 9.74 11.20
C PHE A 48 -0.57 9.17 12.60
N GLY A 49 0.45 9.12 13.47
CA GLY A 49 0.29 8.70 14.87
C GLY A 49 0.66 7.23 15.12
N PRO A 50 0.14 6.58 16.17
CA PRO A 50 0.58 5.25 16.58
C PRO A 50 -0.28 4.12 15.99
N ASP A 51 -1.44 4.46 15.44
CA ASP A 51 -2.44 3.50 14.94
C ASP A 51 -2.29 3.20 13.45
N TYR A 52 -1.26 3.79 12.82
CA TYR A 52 -0.98 3.62 11.40
C TYR A 52 0.24 2.72 11.19
N TRP A 53 0.15 1.95 10.10
CA TRP A 53 1.24 1.12 9.62
C TRP A 53 1.65 1.61 8.24
N VAL A 54 2.95 1.81 8.02
CA VAL A 54 3.49 2.30 6.76
C VAL A 54 4.27 1.21 6.07
N THR A 55 4.10 1.12 4.75
CA THR A 55 4.91 0.27 3.88
C THR A 55 5.19 1.01 2.58
N MET A 56 6.32 0.71 1.95
CA MET A 56 6.75 1.34 0.71
C MET A 56 6.84 0.27 -0.37
N PHE A 57 6.22 0.55 -1.53
CA PHE A 57 6.25 -0.35 -2.67
C PHE A 57 7.13 0.23 -3.77
N ASN A 58 8.11 -0.54 -4.23
CA ASN A 58 8.76 -0.27 -5.50
C ASN A 58 7.98 -0.97 -6.61
N MET A 59 7.20 -0.19 -7.36
CA MET A 59 6.22 -0.71 -8.32
C MET A 59 6.42 -0.04 -9.69
N ASP A 60 6.29 -0.83 -10.76
CA ASP A 60 6.17 -0.29 -12.12
C ASP A 60 4.77 0.29 -12.31
N CYS A 61 4.64 1.62 -12.25
CA CYS A 61 3.35 2.27 -12.41
C CYS A 61 2.74 2.06 -13.81
N SER A 62 3.53 1.67 -14.83
CA SER A 62 2.99 1.37 -16.17
C SER A 62 2.17 0.07 -16.21
N ALA A 63 2.36 -0.82 -15.23
CA ALA A 63 1.60 -2.06 -15.09
C ALA A 63 0.30 -1.89 -14.28
N THR A 64 -0.04 -0.67 -13.89
CA THR A 64 -1.26 -0.35 -13.12
C THR A 64 -2.41 0.05 -14.06
N PHE A 65 -3.64 -0.01 -13.56
CA PHE A 65 -4.80 0.43 -14.35
C PHE A 65 -4.98 1.95 -14.17
N ASN A 66 -4.54 2.73 -15.16
CA ASN A 66 -4.57 4.21 -15.12
C ASN A 66 -3.88 4.81 -13.88
N GLY A 67 -2.79 4.18 -13.40
CA GLY A 67 -2.10 4.60 -12.19
C GLY A 67 -2.64 3.99 -10.90
N PHE A 68 -3.74 3.22 -10.95
CA PHE A 68 -4.39 2.63 -9.77
C PHE A 68 -4.15 1.13 -9.65
N PHE A 69 -4.04 0.67 -8.41
CA PHE A 69 -3.96 -0.73 -8.01
C PHE A 69 -4.76 -0.97 -6.73
N GLU A 70 -5.01 -2.24 -6.41
CA GLU A 70 -5.81 -2.62 -5.24
C GLU A 70 -4.93 -3.16 -4.12
N VAL A 71 -5.24 -2.78 -2.88
CA VAL A 71 -4.62 -3.33 -1.68
C VAL A 71 -5.68 -3.75 -0.66
N LYS A 72 -5.33 -4.73 0.17
CA LYS A 72 -6.10 -5.14 1.34
C LYS A 72 -5.20 -5.32 2.55
N GLY A 73 -5.74 -4.99 3.71
CA GLY A 73 -5.16 -5.32 4.99
C GLY A 73 -5.09 -6.83 5.21
N TYR A 74 -4.07 -7.27 5.93
CA TYR A 74 -3.99 -8.62 6.46
C TYR A 74 -3.33 -8.58 7.84
N TYR A 75 -4.01 -9.12 8.84
CA TYR A 75 -3.63 -9.03 10.25
C TYR A 75 -4.00 -10.34 10.96
N GLU A 76 -3.07 -10.90 11.73
CA GLU A 76 -3.27 -12.13 12.53
C GLU A 76 -3.96 -13.30 11.79
N GLY A 77 -3.58 -13.55 10.54
CA GLY A 77 -4.15 -14.66 9.78
C GLY A 77 -5.37 -14.28 8.92
N GLN A 78 -5.95 -13.11 9.15
CA GLN A 78 -7.20 -12.65 8.56
C GLN A 78 -6.95 -11.63 7.45
N LEU A 79 -7.63 -11.80 6.31
CA LEU A 79 -7.71 -10.80 5.25
C LEU A 79 -8.81 -9.79 5.59
N GLU A 80 -8.58 -8.51 5.29
CA GLU A 80 -9.58 -7.48 5.41
C GLU A 80 -10.84 -7.81 4.58
N THR A 81 -12.01 -7.55 5.16
CA THR A 81 -13.30 -7.68 4.49
C THR A 81 -13.41 -6.74 3.30
N ASP A 82 -14.32 -7.05 2.37
CA ASP A 82 -14.51 -6.20 1.20
C ASP A 82 -14.93 -4.78 1.59
N VAL A 83 -14.24 -3.80 1.02
CA VAL A 83 -14.52 -2.38 1.15
C VAL A 83 -15.11 -1.87 -0.16
N THR A 84 -16.20 -1.11 -0.06
CA THR A 84 -16.75 -0.40 -1.22
C THR A 84 -15.97 0.89 -1.41
N SER A 85 -15.06 0.91 -2.37
CA SER A 85 -14.20 2.07 -2.62
C SER A 85 -15.04 3.31 -2.95
N VAL A 86 -14.73 4.43 -2.31
CA VAL A 86 -15.24 5.77 -2.67
C VAL A 86 -14.10 6.62 -3.26
N PRO A 87 -14.38 7.73 -3.96
CA PRO A 87 -13.33 8.64 -4.39
C PRO A 87 -12.52 9.14 -3.18
N CYS A 88 -11.20 8.92 -3.20
CA CYS A 88 -10.32 9.42 -2.15
C CYS A 88 -10.28 10.94 -2.11
N LEU A 89 -10.04 11.50 -0.93
CA LEU A 89 -9.74 12.91 -0.75
C LEU A 89 -8.27 13.20 -1.13
N GLY A 90 -7.95 14.50 -1.23
CA GLY A 90 -6.59 14.99 -1.44
C GLY A 90 -6.28 15.39 -2.88
N PHE A 91 -5.33 16.32 -3.04
CA PHE A 91 -5.00 16.93 -4.33
C PHE A 91 -4.45 15.93 -5.37
N ALA A 92 -3.96 14.78 -4.91
CA ALA A 92 -3.40 13.73 -5.75
C ALA A 92 -4.35 12.55 -5.99
N ALA A 93 -5.62 12.61 -5.54
CA ALA A 93 -6.56 11.50 -5.63
C ALA A 93 -6.81 11.00 -7.06
N GLY A 94 -6.85 11.90 -8.04
CA GLY A 94 -7.19 11.54 -9.41
C GLY A 94 -8.61 10.99 -9.54
N VAL A 95 -8.90 10.30 -10.64
CA VAL A 95 -10.19 9.64 -10.88
C VAL A 95 -9.97 8.12 -10.82
N PRO A 96 -10.43 7.43 -9.75
CA PRO A 96 -10.24 5.99 -9.64
C PRO A 96 -11.16 5.24 -10.62
N PRO A 97 -10.87 3.95 -10.89
CA PRO A 97 -11.82 3.05 -11.53
C PRO A 97 -13.16 3.03 -10.81
N SER A 98 -14.24 2.74 -11.53
CA SER A 98 -15.59 2.78 -10.97
C SER A 98 -15.81 1.82 -9.79
N ARG A 99 -15.06 0.72 -9.73
CA ARG A 99 -15.05 -0.26 -8.63
C ARG A 99 -13.71 -0.98 -8.53
N SER A 100 -13.38 -1.42 -7.32
CA SER A 100 -12.37 -2.47 -7.11
C SER A 100 -12.93 -3.84 -7.52
N SER A 101 -12.12 -4.60 -8.24
CA SER A 101 -12.39 -5.95 -8.75
C SER A 101 -12.35 -7.04 -7.66
N ARG A 102 -11.62 -6.81 -6.56
CA ARG A 102 -11.44 -7.78 -5.46
C ARG A 102 -11.92 -7.25 -4.10
N GLY A 103 -12.71 -6.17 -4.08
CA GLY A 103 -13.20 -5.51 -2.87
C GLY A 103 -12.11 -4.88 -1.99
N GLY A 104 -10.95 -4.52 -2.56
CA GLY A 104 -9.89 -3.81 -1.84
C GLY A 104 -9.98 -2.28 -1.92
N HIS A 105 -9.03 -1.63 -1.28
CA HIS A 105 -8.80 -0.20 -1.39
C HIS A 105 -8.13 0.13 -2.73
N LEU A 106 -8.68 1.10 -3.46
CA LEU A 106 -8.04 1.62 -4.67
C LEU A 106 -7.00 2.66 -4.27
N VAL A 107 -5.74 2.38 -4.57
CA VAL A 107 -4.59 3.22 -4.25
C VAL A 107 -3.84 3.59 -5.52
N ARG A 108 -3.12 4.71 -5.50
CA ARG A 108 -2.47 5.30 -6.67
C ARG A 108 -0.95 5.17 -6.59
N CYS A 109 -0.36 4.63 -7.65
CA CYS A 109 1.07 4.44 -7.77
C CYS A 109 1.80 5.79 -7.89
N GLY A 110 2.96 5.92 -7.23
CA GLY A 110 3.74 7.16 -7.18
C GLY A 110 3.24 8.20 -6.16
N TYR A 111 2.21 7.86 -5.37
CA TYR A 111 1.62 8.74 -4.36
C TYR A 111 1.62 8.09 -2.98
N GLN A 112 1.48 8.94 -1.96
CA GLN A 112 1.18 8.48 -0.62
C GLN A 112 -0.32 8.19 -0.54
N ASN A 113 -0.65 6.99 -0.07
CA ASN A 113 -2.02 6.54 0.09
C ASN A 113 -2.25 6.23 1.56
N VAL A 114 -3.25 6.87 2.15
CA VAL A 114 -3.66 6.66 3.54
C VAL A 114 -5.05 6.05 3.52
N ILE A 115 -5.16 4.85 4.09
CA ILE A 115 -6.37 4.04 4.13
C ILE A 115 -6.53 3.52 5.55
N GLU A 116 -7.78 3.29 5.96
CA GLU A 116 -8.11 2.75 7.28
C GLU A 116 -8.81 1.40 7.15
N TRP A 117 -8.49 0.48 8.06
CA TRP A 117 -9.04 -0.87 8.06
C TRP A 117 -10.57 -0.86 8.08
N GLY A 118 -11.19 -1.52 7.11
CA GLY A 118 -12.63 -1.70 6.97
C GLY A 118 -13.39 -0.42 6.59
N LYS A 119 -12.69 0.69 6.32
CA LYS A 119 -13.32 1.97 5.97
C LYS A 119 -13.16 2.28 4.48
N PRO A 120 -14.20 2.82 3.83
CA PRO A 120 -14.11 3.17 2.41
C PRO A 120 -13.30 4.45 2.17
N ASP A 121 -13.19 5.31 3.17
CA ASP A 121 -12.52 6.60 3.08
C ASP A 121 -11.01 6.45 2.94
N CYS A 122 -10.42 7.34 2.14
CA CYS A 122 -9.00 7.35 1.85
C CYS A 122 -8.50 8.77 1.53
N LEU A 123 -7.22 9.01 1.77
CA LEU A 123 -6.52 10.24 1.41
C LEU A 123 -5.34 9.90 0.50
N ILE A 124 -5.21 10.62 -0.61
CA ILE A 124 -4.08 10.49 -1.52
C ILE A 124 -3.39 11.84 -1.66
N SER A 125 -2.10 11.84 -1.33
CA SER A 125 -1.22 13.01 -1.36
C SER A 125 0.09 12.68 -2.06
N ASP A 126 0.85 13.73 -2.36
CA ASP A 126 2.21 13.60 -2.83
C ASP A 126 3.07 12.85 -1.80
N ILE A 127 3.95 11.95 -2.28
CA ILE A 127 5.00 11.38 -1.43
C ILE A 127 5.93 12.53 -0.99
N PRO A 128 6.28 12.63 0.30
CA PRO A 128 7.26 13.60 0.79
C PRO A 128 8.56 13.52 -0.04
N SER A 129 9.13 14.67 -0.36
CA SER A 129 10.28 14.79 -1.28
C SER A 129 11.48 13.94 -0.85
N GLU A 130 11.67 13.74 0.45
CA GLU A 130 12.72 12.92 1.06
C GLU A 130 12.64 11.43 0.68
N TYR A 131 11.46 10.96 0.26
CA TYR A 131 11.20 9.56 -0.12
C TYR A 131 10.96 9.37 -1.62
N ARG A 132 11.11 10.43 -2.44
CA ARG A 132 11.06 10.28 -3.90
C ARG A 132 12.40 9.74 -4.38
N LEU A 133 12.37 8.53 -4.96
CA LEU A 133 13.55 7.96 -5.63
C LEU A 133 13.93 8.90 -6.80
N LYS A 134 15.20 9.32 -6.82
CA LYS A 134 15.78 10.13 -7.91
C LYS A 134 16.07 9.27 -9.13
#